data_AF-A0A1G3XUG4-F1
#
_entry.id   AF-A0A1G3XUG4-F1
#
_cell.length_a   1.000
_cell.length_b   1.000
_cell.length_c   1.000
_cell.angle_alpha   90.00
_cell.angle_beta   90.00
_cell.angle_gamma   90.00
#
_symmetry.space_group_name_H-M   'P 1'
#
loop_
_entity.id
_entity.type
_entity.pdbx_description
1 polymer ?
#
loop_
_entity_poly.entity_id
_entity_poly.type
_entity_poly.pdbx_seq_one_letter_code
_entity_poly.pdbx_strand_id
1 'polypeptide(L)'
;MGEAVNEPNRVGPFPFARADPNKRKNGFSEVEIPYTTEQAVAEAERCLLCGNPVCIDACPVQMDCRGMFEAVARNDFKTAFARIRETNMLLGTTGRCCPQLQGLCEDACVMRWEGRSPCR
;
A
#
# COMPACT_ATOMS: atom_id res chain seq x y z
N MET A 1 10.52 -22.23 -1.10
CA MET A 1 9.21 -22.38 -1.76
C MET A 1 8.15 -22.21 -0.67
N GLY A 2 7.83 -20.97 -0.32
CA GLY A 2 6.88 -20.65 0.75
C GLY A 2 5.54 -20.38 0.12
N GLU A 3 4.55 -21.21 0.45
CA GLU A 3 3.18 -21.05 0.00
C GLU A 3 2.66 -19.69 0.45
N ALA A 4 2.26 -18.86 -0.52
CA ALA A 4 1.53 -17.63 -0.28
C ALA A 4 0.27 -18.00 0.50
N VAL A 5 0.22 -17.60 1.78
CA VAL A 5 -0.96 -17.81 2.62
C VAL A 5 -2.03 -16.87 2.06
N ASN A 6 -2.85 -17.43 1.17
CA ASN A 6 -3.91 -16.76 0.44
C ASN A 6 -4.95 -16.22 1.44
N GLU A 7 -4.99 -14.90 1.62
CA GLU A 7 -6.20 -14.24 2.10
C GLU A 7 -7.15 -14.05 0.91
N PRO A 8 -8.47 -14.20 1.11
CA PRO A 8 -9.44 -14.20 0.01
C PRO A 8 -9.54 -12.87 -0.78
N ASN A 9 -8.88 -11.78 -0.36
CA ASN A 9 -9.10 -10.44 -0.94
C ASN A 9 -7.83 -9.64 -1.33
N ARG A 10 -6.62 -10.24 -1.29
CA ARG A 10 -5.37 -9.56 -1.71
C ARG A 10 -4.56 -10.43 -2.67
N VAL A 11 -5.06 -10.56 -3.90
CA VAL A 11 -4.45 -11.34 -4.99
C VAL A 11 -3.65 -10.38 -5.89
N GLY A 12 -2.50 -9.90 -5.40
CA GLY A 12 -1.59 -9.03 -6.16
C GLY A 12 -0.21 -9.64 -6.36
N PRO A 13 0.63 -9.09 -7.26
CA PRO A 13 1.97 -9.61 -7.52
C PRO A 13 2.91 -9.51 -6.31
N PHE A 14 2.63 -8.60 -5.38
CA PHE A 14 3.42 -8.39 -4.16
C PHE A 14 2.57 -8.54 -2.89
N PRO A 15 2.12 -9.75 -2.52
CA PRO A 15 1.50 -9.96 -1.22
C PRO A 15 2.56 -9.72 -0.13
N PHE A 16 2.21 -8.97 0.93
CA PHE A 16 3.14 -8.77 2.04
C PHE A 16 3.58 -10.11 2.60
N ALA A 17 4.90 -10.30 2.67
CA ALA A 17 5.44 -11.42 3.39
C ALA A 17 5.02 -11.29 4.86
N ARG A 18 4.58 -12.39 5.45
CA ARG A 18 4.18 -12.43 6.86
C ARG A 18 5.17 -13.27 7.63
N ALA A 19 5.41 -12.90 8.87
CA ALA A 19 6.15 -13.74 9.81
C ALA A 19 5.50 -15.13 9.91
N ASP A 20 6.34 -16.17 10.04
CA ASP A 20 5.94 -17.56 10.19
C ASP A 20 4.90 -17.71 11.33
N PRO A 21 3.70 -18.27 11.08
CA PRO A 21 2.67 -18.49 12.09
C PRO A 21 3.17 -19.19 13.35
N ASN A 22 4.06 -20.19 13.22
CA ASN A 22 4.58 -20.95 14.34
C ASN A 22 5.57 -20.16 15.20
N LYS A 23 6.23 -19.16 14.60
CA LYS A 23 7.15 -18.27 15.31
C LYS A 23 6.42 -17.07 15.92
N ARG A 24 5.48 -16.46 15.19
CA ARG A 24 4.78 -15.23 15.62
C ARG A 24 3.77 -15.44 16.75
N LYS A 25 3.27 -16.67 16.95
CA LYS A 25 2.27 -16.96 18.00
C LYS A 25 2.79 -16.76 19.44
N ASN A 26 4.12 -16.75 19.63
CA ASN A 26 4.76 -16.68 20.94
C ASN A 26 5.49 -15.34 21.18
N GLY A 27 5.19 -14.30 20.40
CA GLY A 27 5.87 -13.00 20.52
C GLY A 27 4.98 -11.84 20.11
N PHE A 28 5.50 -10.62 20.32
CA PHE A 28 4.82 -9.36 19.99
C PHE A 28 5.52 -8.60 18.84
N SER A 29 6.44 -9.26 18.14
CA SER A 29 7.08 -8.68 16.97
C SER A 29 6.08 -8.49 15.84
N GLU A 30 6.33 -7.50 14.99
CA GLU A 30 5.48 -7.19 13.86
C GLU A 30 5.30 -8.40 12.92
N VAL A 31 4.07 -8.59 12.45
CA VAL A 31 3.68 -9.73 11.62
C VAL A 31 3.87 -9.45 10.13
N GLU A 32 3.60 -8.22 9.69
CA GLU A 32 3.73 -7.81 8.30
C GLU A 32 5.16 -7.36 8.04
N ILE A 33 5.84 -8.01 7.10
CA ILE A 33 7.23 -7.71 6.76
C ILE A 33 7.23 -6.56 5.74
N PRO A 34 7.85 -5.40 6.04
CA PRO A 34 7.86 -4.27 5.13
C PRO A 34 8.47 -4.60 3.77
N TYR A 35 8.03 -3.89 2.72
CA TYR A 35 8.64 -4.01 1.40
C TYR A 35 10.12 -3.63 1.43
N THR A 36 10.91 -4.31 0.59
CA THR A 36 12.22 -3.80 0.21
C THR A 36 12.05 -2.57 -0.69
N THR A 37 13.12 -1.79 -0.85
CA THR A 37 13.12 -0.64 -1.75
C THR A 37 12.71 -1.02 -3.18
N GLU A 38 13.21 -2.15 -3.68
CA GLU A 38 12.91 -2.65 -5.03
C GLU A 38 11.44 -3.05 -5.18
N GLN A 39 10.87 -3.70 -4.16
CA GLN A 39 9.45 -4.04 -4.14
C GLN A 39 8.57 -2.79 -4.08
N ALA A 40 8.94 -1.80 -3.28
CA ALA A 40 8.20 -0.55 -3.16
C ALA A 40 8.20 0.24 -4.49
N VAL A 41 9.34 0.31 -5.18
CA VAL A 41 9.45 0.92 -6.50
C VAL A 41 8.58 0.15 -7.52
N ALA A 42 8.70 -1.17 -7.56
CA ALA A 42 7.93 -2.01 -8.49
C ALA A 42 6.41 -1.93 -8.26
N GLU A 43 5.96 -1.83 -7.00
CA GLU A 43 4.53 -1.62 -6.70
C GLU A 43 4.08 -0.21 -7.12
N ALA A 44 4.91 0.81 -6.88
CA ALA A 44 4.59 2.19 -7.27
C ALA A 44 4.46 2.38 -8.79
N GLU A 45 5.28 1.67 -9.57
CA GLU A 45 5.22 1.67 -11.05
C GLU A 45 3.92 1.10 -11.61
N ARG A 46 3.15 0.34 -10.82
CA ARG A 46 1.83 -0.18 -11.23
C ARG A 46 0.75 0.90 -11.24
N CYS A 47 0.96 2.01 -10.53
CA CYS A 47 0.01 3.10 -10.46
C CYS A 47 -0.21 3.71 -11.85
N LEU A 48 -1.47 3.78 -12.29
CA LEU A 48 -1.85 4.32 -13.60
C LEU A 48 -1.78 5.86 -13.68
N LEU A 49 -1.42 6.53 -12.58
CA LEU A 49 -1.43 7.99 -12.46
C LEU A 49 -2.74 8.61 -12.97
N CYS A 50 -3.88 8.07 -12.49
CA CYS A 50 -5.21 8.44 -12.96
C CYS A 50 -5.43 9.96 -12.99
N GLY A 51 -6.01 10.43 -14.11
CA GLY A 51 -6.37 11.85 -14.26
C GLY A 51 -7.37 12.31 -13.20
N ASN A 52 -8.39 11.48 -12.92
CA ASN A 52 -9.29 11.63 -11.77
C ASN A 52 -8.94 10.59 -10.69
N PRO A 53 -8.21 10.95 -9.63
CA PRO A 53 -7.68 10.01 -8.64
C PRO A 53 -8.71 9.70 -7.54
N VAL A 54 -9.66 8.81 -7.82
CA VAL A 54 -10.70 8.37 -6.86
C VAL A 54 -10.15 7.81 -5.55
N CYS A 55 -8.90 7.34 -5.53
CA CYS A 55 -8.23 6.88 -4.32
C CYS A 55 -7.88 8.01 -3.33
N ILE A 56 -7.70 9.24 -3.83
CA ILE A 56 -7.49 10.44 -3.00
C ILE A 56 -8.82 10.86 -2.39
N ASP A 57 -9.90 10.86 -3.17
CA ASP A 57 -11.25 11.21 -2.69
C ASP A 57 -11.76 10.24 -1.61
N ALA A 58 -11.43 8.96 -1.73
CA ALA A 58 -11.77 7.94 -0.73
C ALA A 58 -10.93 8.04 0.56
N CYS A 59 -9.83 8.81 0.56
CA CYS A 59 -9.01 9.00 1.74
C CYS A 59 -9.62 10.09 2.65
N PRO A 60 -9.91 9.82 3.94
CA PRO A 60 -10.52 10.81 4.83
C PRO A 60 -9.67 12.07 5.06
N VAL A 61 -8.36 11.96 4.84
CA VAL A 61 -7.40 13.08 4.93
C VAL A 61 -6.91 13.55 3.56
N GLN A 62 -7.51 13.06 2.47
CA GLN A 62 -7.18 13.44 1.10
C GLN A 62 -5.67 13.40 0.80
N MET A 63 -5.01 12.32 1.22
CA MET A 63 -3.57 12.13 1.01
C MET A 63 -3.23 12.00 -0.47
N ASP A 64 -2.17 12.68 -0.93
CA ASP A 64 -1.71 12.61 -2.32
C ASP A 64 -1.00 11.29 -2.65
N CYS A 65 -1.77 10.20 -2.73
CA CYS A 65 -1.28 8.89 -3.11
C CYS A 65 -0.67 8.88 -4.52
N ARG A 66 -1.22 9.68 -5.44
CA ARG A 66 -0.72 9.74 -6.83
C ARG A 66 0.69 10.33 -6.88
N GLY A 67 0.90 11.49 -6.26
CA GLY A 67 2.21 12.12 -6.18
C GLY A 67 3.22 11.29 -5.37
N MET A 68 2.76 10.59 -4.33
CA MET A 68 3.57 9.62 -3.60
C MET A 68 4.07 8.50 -4.52
N PHE A 69 3.19 7.82 -5.24
CA PHE A 69 3.59 6.72 -6.14
C PHE A 69 4.49 7.20 -7.27
N GLU A 70 4.21 8.37 -7.87
CA GLU A 70 5.08 8.95 -8.90
C GLU A 70 6.51 9.19 -8.39
N ALA A 71 6.65 9.71 -7.16
CA ALA A 71 7.94 9.95 -6.54
C ALA A 71 8.66 8.65 -6.15
N VAL A 72 7.94 7.67 -5.59
CA VAL A 72 8.51 6.36 -5.25
C VAL A 72 9.00 5.62 -6.50
N ALA A 73 8.25 5.64 -7.60
CA ALA A 73 8.67 5.05 -8.87
C ALA A 73 9.98 5.65 -9.41
N ARG A 74 10.28 6.91 -9.05
CA ARG A 74 11.55 7.59 -9.39
C ARG A 74 12.65 7.42 -8.34
N ASN A 75 12.43 6.58 -7.33
CA ASN A 75 13.35 6.39 -6.20
C ASN A 75 13.54 7.67 -5.35
N ASP A 76 12.59 8.61 -5.41
CA ASP A 76 12.60 9.87 -4.64
C ASP A 76 11.68 9.77 -3.41
N PHE A 77 12.14 9.00 -2.42
CA PHE A 77 11.41 8.80 -1.17
C PHE A 77 11.26 10.07 -0.33
N LYS A 78 12.14 11.06 -0.51
CA LYS A 78 12.07 12.33 0.22
C LYS A 78 10.90 13.16 -0.27
N THR A 79 10.72 13.26 -1.58
CA THR A 79 9.55 13.91 -2.17
C THR A 79 8.28 13.12 -1.86
N ALA A 80 8.30 11.80 -1.95
CA ALA A 80 7.15 10.96 -1.58
C ALA A 80 6.70 11.24 -0.13
N PHE A 81 7.63 11.28 0.81
CA PHE A 81 7.37 11.61 2.22
C PHE A 81 6.81 13.03 2.39
N ALA A 82 7.39 14.02 1.71
CA ALA A 82 6.91 15.40 1.79
C ALA A 82 5.44 15.50 1.36
N ARG A 83 5.07 14.89 0.22
CA ARG A 83 3.70 14.89 -0.33
C ARG A 83 2.68 14.34 0.67
N ILE A 84 2.92 13.15 1.20
CA ILE A 84 1.98 12.51 2.12
C ILE A 84 1.90 13.22 3.47
N ARG A 85 3.00 13.84 3.92
CA ARG A 85 3.07 14.54 5.21
C ARG A 85 2.27 15.84 5.24
N GLU A 86 1.98 16.42 4.08
CA GLU A 86 1.18 17.65 3.92
C GLU A 86 -0.20 17.51 4.58
N THR A 87 -0.85 16.35 4.43
CA THR A 87 -2.20 16.12 4.97
C THR A 87 -2.27 15.01 6.02
N ASN A 88 -1.26 14.14 6.11
CA ASN A 88 -1.25 13.03 7.06
C ASN A 88 -0.04 13.10 8.00
N MET A 89 -0.31 13.36 9.28
CA MET A 89 0.71 13.46 10.33
C MET A 89 1.11 12.14 10.99
N LEU A 90 0.38 11.06 10.74
CA LEU A 90 0.56 9.75 11.37
C LEU A 90 0.88 8.67 10.35
N LEU A 91 1.77 8.95 9.39
CA LEU A 91 2.11 8.07 8.27
C LEU A 91 2.51 6.66 8.73
N GLY A 92 3.37 6.56 9.75
CA GLY A 92 3.82 5.28 10.30
C GLY A 92 2.71 4.44 10.94
N THR A 93 1.61 5.08 11.37
CA THR A 93 0.45 4.41 11.97
C THR A 93 -0.61 4.10 10.91
N THR A 94 -1.02 5.11 10.14
CA THR A 94 -2.07 5.01 9.12
C THR A 94 -1.73 3.99 8.02
N GLY A 95 -0.46 3.89 7.60
CA GLY A 95 -0.02 2.85 6.66
C GLY A 95 -0.20 1.42 7.18
N ARG A 96 -0.24 1.23 8.51
CA ARG A 96 -0.32 -0.10 9.16
C ARG A 96 -1.74 -0.45 9.63
N CYS A 97 -2.52 0.53 10.08
CA CYS A 97 -3.81 0.27 10.73
C CYS A 97 -5.04 0.73 9.93
N CYS A 98 -4.88 1.50 8.85
CA CYS A 98 -6.02 1.89 8.03
C CYS A 98 -6.68 0.63 7.42
N PRO A 99 -8.01 0.52 7.42
CA PRO A 99 -8.69 -0.57 6.75
C PRO A 99 -8.83 -0.27 5.25
N GLN A 100 -7.72 -0.27 4.49
CA GLN A 100 -7.69 0.29 3.13
C GLN A 100 -8.69 -0.35 2.16
N LEU A 101 -8.97 -1.65 2.32
CA LEU A 101 -9.93 -2.43 1.53
C LEU A 101 -11.38 -2.32 1.99
N GLN A 102 -11.67 -1.57 3.05
CA GLN A 102 -13.01 -1.43 3.60
C GLN A 102 -13.53 -0.01 3.33
N GLY A 103 -13.76 0.31 2.06
CA GLY A 103 -14.32 1.59 1.63
C GLY A 103 -13.32 2.74 1.48
N LEU A 104 -12.00 2.47 1.49
CA LEU A 104 -10.96 3.52 1.40
C LEU A 104 -10.14 3.39 0.10
N CYS A 105 -8.91 3.90 0.10
CA CYS A 105 -8.07 4.07 -1.09
C CYS A 105 -7.85 2.79 -1.93
N GLU A 106 -7.60 1.64 -1.31
CA GLU A 106 -7.42 0.37 -2.04
C GLU A 106 -8.76 -0.14 -2.61
N ASP A 107 -9.86 0.03 -1.87
CA ASP A 107 -11.21 -0.38 -2.30
C ASP A 107 -11.72 0.43 -3.49
N ALA A 108 -11.41 1.73 -3.50
CA ALA A 108 -11.78 2.69 -4.54
C ALA A 108 -10.88 2.67 -5.79
N CYS A 109 -9.73 1.98 -5.74
CA CYS A 109 -8.75 2.00 -6.83
C CYS A 109 -9.32 1.46 -8.15
N VAL A 110 -9.11 2.18 -9.27
CA VAL A 110 -9.58 1.79 -10.61
C VAL A 110 -9.10 0.39 -11.02
N MET A 111 -7.87 0.00 -10.66
CA MET A 111 -7.37 -1.34 -10.95
C MET A 111 -8.26 -2.44 -10.35
N ARG A 112 -8.87 -2.18 -9.19
CA ARG A 112 -9.78 -3.14 -8.55
C ARG A 112 -11.08 -3.28 -9.32
N TRP A 113 -11.59 -2.21 -9.93
CA TRP A 113 -12.77 -2.25 -10.79
C TRP A 113 -12.51 -3.07 -12.07
N GLU A 114 -11.26 -3.11 -12.53
CA GLU A 114 -10.80 -3.96 -13.64
C GLU A 114 -10.50 -5.42 -13.23
N GLY A 115 -10.75 -5.80 -11.97
CA GLY A 115 -10.45 -7.14 -11.46
C GLY A 115 -8.97 -7.41 -11.20
N ARG A 116 -8.13 -6.37 -11.16
CA ARG A 116 -6.71 -6.44 -10.82
C ARG A 116 -6.50 -6.09 -9.34
N SER A 117 -5.34 -6.40 -8.78
CA SER A 117 -5.02 -5.89 -7.43
C SER A 117 -4.86 -4.37 -7.43
N PRO A 118 -5.35 -3.66 -6.41
CA PRO A 118 -5.20 -2.21 -6.29
C PRO A 118 -3.73 -1.80 -6.06
N CYS A 119 -3.42 -0.51 -6.23
CA CYS A 119 -2.14 0.05 -5.79
C CYS A 119 -2.09 0.02 -4.26
N ARG A 120 -0.91 -0.28 -3.70
CA ARG A 120 -0.71 -0.33 -2.25
C ARG A 120 0.48 0.51 -1.78
#